data_AF-A0A2W2ESJ2-F1
#
_entry.id   AF-A0A2W2ESJ2-F1
#
_cell.length_a   1.000
_cell.length_b   1.000
_cell.length_c   1.000
_cell.angle_alpha   90.00
_cell.angle_beta   90.00
_cell.angle_gamma   90.00
#
_symmetry.space_group_name_H-M   'P 1'
#
loop_
_entity.id
_entity.type
_entity.pdbx_description
1 polymer ?
#
loop_
_entity_poly.entity_id
_entity_poly.type
_entity_poly.pdbx_seq_one_letter_code
_entity_poly.pdbx_strand_id
1 'polypeptide(L)'
;MDGKDVEIVQKQLGRPPRGLRGVAHRCPCGNPDVVETAPRLPDGSPFPTLYYLTCPKAASAIGTLEGSGLMREMQARLADDPDLAAAYRAAHDDYVARRDRAAEEGGLEPLPRDMQSTGGMPERVKCLHALVAHELAVPGANPFGREALDALPDWWSDGPCV
;
A
#
# COMPACT_ATOMS: atom_id res chain seq x y z
N MET A 1 -0.28 -18.67 3.61
CA MET A 1 -1.52 -17.92 3.31
C MET A 1 -2.65 -18.90 3.09
N ASP A 2 -3.86 -18.62 3.58
CA ASP A 2 -5.03 -19.49 3.40
C ASP A 2 -5.45 -19.53 1.92
N GLY A 3 -5.87 -20.69 1.42
CA GLY A 3 -6.35 -20.85 0.03
C GLY A 3 -7.58 -19.98 -0.24
N LYS A 4 -8.45 -19.80 0.76
CA LYS A 4 -9.61 -18.90 0.64
C LYS A 4 -9.21 -17.44 0.44
N ASP A 5 -8.16 -16.98 1.12
CA ASP A 5 -7.65 -15.62 0.93
C ASP A 5 -7.11 -15.42 -0.49
N VAL A 6 -6.41 -16.42 -1.05
CA VAL A 6 -5.89 -16.36 -2.42
C VAL A 6 -7.02 -16.26 -3.44
N GLU A 7 -8.10 -17.03 -3.27
CA GLU A 7 -9.27 -16.97 -4.14
C GLU A 7 -9.96 -15.60 -4.09
N ILE A 8 -10.11 -15.02 -2.89
CA ILE A 8 -10.70 -13.69 -2.72
C ILE A 8 -9.83 -12.63 -3.40
N VAL A 9 -8.51 -12.66 -3.16
CA VAL A 9 -7.58 -11.71 -3.79
C VAL A 9 -7.59 -11.85 -5.31
N GLN A 10 -7.67 -13.07 -5.85
CA GLN A 10 -7.81 -13.28 -7.29
C GLN A 10 -9.10 -12.67 -7.85
N LYS A 11 -10.24 -12.85 -7.18
CA LYS A 11 -11.52 -12.24 -7.56
C LYS A 11 -11.44 -10.72 -7.54
N GLN A 12 -10.83 -10.16 -6.50
CA GLN A 12 -10.63 -8.73 -6.32
C GLN A 12 -9.76 -8.10 -7.43
N LEU A 13 -8.67 -8.78 -7.81
CA LEU A 13 -7.75 -8.31 -8.85
C LEU A 13 -8.21 -8.61 -10.28
N GLY A 14 -9.17 -9.53 -10.46
CA GLY A 14 -9.59 -10.04 -11.77
C GLY A 14 -8.51 -10.86 -12.51
N ARG A 15 -7.42 -11.23 -11.81
CA ARG A 15 -6.27 -11.98 -12.36
C ARG A 15 -5.55 -12.74 -11.25
N PRO A 16 -4.79 -13.81 -11.57
CA PRO A 16 -3.97 -14.50 -10.57
C PRO A 16 -3.02 -13.54 -9.86
N PRO A 17 -3.00 -13.52 -8.52
CA PRO A 17 -2.10 -12.66 -7.78
C PRO A 17 -0.65 -13.12 -7.91
N ARG A 18 0.28 -12.16 -7.86
CA ARG A 18 1.72 -12.40 -8.03
C ARG A 18 2.46 -12.07 -6.75
N GLY A 19 3.42 -12.92 -6.41
CA GLY A 19 4.33 -12.67 -5.29
C GLY A 19 3.64 -12.59 -3.92
N LEU A 20 2.46 -13.19 -3.72
CA LEU A 20 1.80 -13.14 -2.41
C LEU A 20 2.66 -13.76 -1.31
N ARG A 21 2.82 -13.03 -0.21
CA ARG A 21 3.43 -13.52 1.03
C ARG A 21 2.38 -13.74 2.11
N GLY A 22 1.43 -12.80 2.23
CA GLY A 22 0.38 -12.87 3.24
C GLY A 22 -0.68 -11.79 3.10
N VAL A 23 -1.62 -11.79 4.03
CA VAL A 23 -2.63 -10.72 4.20
C VAL A 23 -2.06 -9.71 5.20
N ALA A 24 -1.88 -8.47 4.77
CA ALA A 24 -1.35 -7.40 5.62
C ALA A 24 -2.47 -6.67 6.38
N HIS A 25 -3.66 -6.57 5.77
CA HIS A 25 -4.84 -6.00 6.40
C HIS A 25 -6.10 -6.71 5.90
N ARG A 26 -7.15 -6.72 6.74
CA ARG A 26 -8.48 -7.23 6.40
C ARG A 26 -9.48 -6.11 6.50
N CYS A 27 -10.27 -5.96 5.44
CA CYS A 27 -11.43 -5.08 5.43
C CYS A 27 -12.40 -5.48 6.54
N PRO A 28 -13.16 -4.55 7.14
CA PRO A 28 -14.21 -4.87 8.12
C PRO A 28 -15.25 -5.88 7.64
N CYS A 29 -15.42 -6.09 6.33
CA CYS A 29 -16.26 -7.18 5.80
C CYS A 29 -15.64 -8.59 5.94
N GLY A 30 -14.40 -8.71 6.44
CA GLY A 30 -13.66 -9.95 6.68
C GLY A 30 -12.69 -10.38 5.57
N ASN A 31 -12.86 -9.85 4.36
CA ASN A 31 -12.01 -10.16 3.21
C ASN A 31 -10.65 -9.44 3.31
N PRO A 32 -9.56 -10.00 2.75
CA PRO A 32 -8.32 -9.25 2.54
C PRO A 32 -8.59 -7.98 1.73
N ASP A 33 -7.99 -6.86 2.10
CA ASP A 33 -7.99 -5.65 1.28
C ASP A 33 -6.58 -5.12 1.01
N VAL A 34 -5.60 -5.50 1.84
CA VAL A 34 -4.18 -5.29 1.58
C VAL A 34 -3.44 -6.61 1.74
N VAL A 35 -2.61 -6.94 0.76
CA VAL A 35 -1.70 -8.09 0.81
C VAL A 35 -0.25 -7.62 0.93
N GLU A 36 0.57 -8.46 1.55
CA GLU A 36 2.01 -8.33 1.50
C GLU A 36 2.56 -9.12 0.29
N THR A 37 3.43 -8.50 -0.49
CA THR A 37 4.04 -9.08 -1.70
C THR A 37 5.56 -9.19 -1.62
N ALA A 38 6.12 -10.19 -2.28
CA ALA A 38 7.54 -10.41 -2.38
C ALA A 38 8.20 -9.29 -3.20
N PRO A 39 9.35 -8.76 -2.74
CA PRO A 39 10.04 -7.66 -3.42
C PRO A 39 10.61 -8.07 -4.78
N ARG A 40 10.70 -9.37 -5.07
CA ARG A 40 11.02 -9.92 -6.39
C ARG A 40 10.08 -11.07 -6.72
N LEU A 41 9.82 -11.25 -8.01
CA LEU A 41 9.05 -12.37 -8.52
C LEU A 41 9.93 -13.62 -8.72
N PRO A 42 9.34 -14.79 -9.02
CA PRO A 42 10.10 -16.02 -9.29
C PRO A 42 11.10 -15.91 -10.44
N ASP A 43 10.88 -15.02 -11.40
CA ASP A 43 11.81 -14.74 -12.51
C ASP A 43 12.93 -13.75 -12.13
N GLY A 44 12.98 -13.31 -10.87
CA GLY A 44 13.96 -12.36 -10.34
C GLY A 44 13.63 -10.89 -10.60
N SER A 45 12.59 -10.60 -11.39
CA SER A 45 12.21 -9.22 -11.70
C SER A 45 11.72 -8.47 -10.46
N PRO A 46 12.01 -7.16 -10.34
CA PRO A 46 11.64 -6.38 -9.17
C PRO A 46 10.12 -6.20 -9.09
N PHE A 47 9.59 -6.33 -7.88
CA PHE A 47 8.22 -5.95 -7.55
C PHE A 47 8.27 -4.95 -6.37
N PRO A 48 8.32 -3.63 -6.66
CA PRO A 48 8.67 -2.62 -5.65
C PRO A 48 7.65 -2.44 -4.53
N THR A 49 6.39 -2.82 -4.80
CA THR A 49 5.27 -2.74 -3.88
C THR A 49 5.35 -3.91 -2.89
N LEU A 50 5.43 -3.60 -1.60
CA LEU A 50 5.36 -4.54 -0.49
C LEU A 50 3.92 -4.68 -0.01
N TYR A 51 3.19 -3.58 0.09
CA TYR A 51 1.77 -3.57 0.49
C TYR A 51 0.89 -3.19 -0.69
N TYR A 52 0.10 -4.14 -1.18
CA TYR A 52 -0.74 -3.95 -2.35
C TYR A 52 -2.22 -3.97 -1.97
N LEU A 53 -2.92 -2.87 -2.22
CA LEU A 53 -4.37 -2.77 -2.04
C LEU A 53 -5.08 -3.59 -3.13
N THR A 54 -5.87 -4.57 -2.72
CA THR A 54 -6.59 -5.47 -3.62
C THR A 54 -8.09 -5.18 -3.64
N CYS A 55 -8.67 -4.64 -2.57
CA CYS A 55 -10.10 -4.38 -2.48
C CYS A 55 -10.60 -3.43 -3.60
N PRO A 56 -11.52 -3.85 -4.49
CA PRO A 56 -11.98 -3.01 -5.60
C PRO A 56 -12.83 -1.83 -5.12
N LYS A 57 -13.60 -1.98 -4.03
CA LYS A 57 -14.39 -0.88 -3.45
C LYS A 57 -13.49 0.21 -2.86
N ALA A 58 -12.50 -0.17 -2.05
CA ALA A 58 -11.51 0.77 -1.52
C ALA A 58 -10.70 1.43 -2.66
N ALA A 59 -10.26 0.64 -3.64
CA ALA A 59 -9.51 1.17 -4.78
C ALA A 59 -10.32 2.19 -5.59
N SER A 60 -11.62 1.95 -5.79
CA SER A 60 -12.51 2.90 -6.45
C SER A 60 -12.68 4.18 -5.64
N ALA A 61 -12.93 4.07 -4.33
CA ALA A 61 -13.12 5.24 -3.46
C ALA A 61 -11.85 6.11 -3.41
N ILE A 62 -10.68 5.47 -3.32
CA ILE A 62 -9.39 6.15 -3.39
C ILE A 62 -9.19 6.83 -4.76
N GLY A 63 -9.58 6.18 -5.85
CA GLY A 63 -9.51 6.78 -7.19
C GLY A 63 -10.36 8.07 -7.31
N THR A 64 -11.53 8.10 -6.68
CA THR A 64 -12.33 9.33 -6.57
C THR A 64 -11.59 10.40 -5.77
N LEU A 65 -10.96 10.03 -4.66
CA LEU A 65 -10.20 10.95 -3.82
C LEU A 65 -8.96 11.51 -4.54
N GLU A 66 -8.25 10.70 -5.33
CA GLU A 66 -7.13 11.14 -6.16
C GLU A 66 -7.55 12.19 -7.20
N GLY A 67 -8.78 12.09 -7.72
CA GLY A 67 -9.37 13.06 -8.65
C GLY A 67 -9.83 14.39 -8.01
N SER A 68 -9.88 14.48 -6.68
CA SER A 68 -10.37 15.68 -5.97
C SER A 68 -9.38 16.84 -5.91
N GLY A 69 -8.09 16.58 -6.17
CA GLY A 69 -7.01 17.54 -5.97
C GLY A 69 -6.24 17.38 -4.65
N LEU A 70 -6.69 16.51 -3.74
CA LEU A 70 -6.06 16.26 -2.43
C LEU A 70 -4.56 15.97 -2.53
N MET A 71 -4.13 15.14 -3.48
CA MET A 71 -2.70 14.83 -3.65
C MET A 71 -1.84 16.06 -3.95
N ARG A 72 -2.38 17.06 -4.67
CA ARG A 72 -1.69 18.31 -4.96
C ARG A 72 -1.50 19.14 -3.69
N GLU A 73 -2.51 19.15 -2.82
CA GLU A 73 -2.45 19.83 -1.52
C GLU A 73 -1.48 19.15 -0.57
N MET A 74 -1.51 17.82 -0.49
CA MET A 74 -0.54 17.00 0.24
C MET A 74 0.89 17.26 -0.25
N GLN A 75 1.11 17.29 -1.57
CA GLN A 75 2.42 17.55 -2.16
C GLN A 75 2.94 18.96 -1.84
N ALA A 76 2.06 19.97 -1.80
CA ALA A 76 2.44 21.34 -1.41
C ALA A 76 2.83 21.39 0.07
N ARG A 77 2.02 20.80 0.95
CA ARG A 77 2.33 20.70 2.39
C ARG A 77 3.65 19.97 2.66
N LEU A 78 3.95 18.92 1.90
CA LEU A 78 5.23 18.20 2.02
C LEU A 78 6.46 19.10 1.78
N ALA A 79 6.33 20.14 0.95
CA ALA A 79 7.42 21.08 0.70
C ALA A 79 7.57 22.14 1.81
N ASP A 80 6.45 22.52 2.44
CA ASP A 80 6.38 23.66 3.35
C ASP A 80 6.41 23.29 4.84
N ASP A 81 6.13 22.03 5.19
CA ASP A 81 6.04 21.53 6.56
C ASP A 81 7.19 20.54 6.86
N PRO A 82 8.26 20.98 7.57
CA PRO A 82 9.41 20.14 7.91
C PRO A 82 9.07 18.93 8.79
N ASP A 83 8.09 19.07 9.69
CA ASP A 83 7.71 17.99 10.62
C ASP A 83 6.95 16.90 9.86
N LEU A 84 6.05 17.30 8.96
CA LEU A 84 5.37 16.38 8.04
C LEU A 84 6.38 15.67 7.11
N ALA A 85 7.35 16.40 6.57
CA ALA A 85 8.40 15.83 5.73
C ALA A 85 9.27 14.82 6.49
N ALA A 86 9.59 15.11 7.76
CA ALA A 86 10.32 14.19 8.62
C ALA A 86 9.50 12.92 8.91
N ALA A 87 8.20 13.05 9.23
CA ALA A 87 7.30 11.91 9.43
C ALA A 87 7.16 11.06 8.17
N TYR A 88 7.01 11.68 7.00
CA TYR A 88 6.89 10.96 5.73
C TYR A 88 8.20 10.27 5.31
N ARG A 89 9.35 10.84 5.68
CA ARG A 89 10.66 10.18 5.53
C ARG A 89 10.82 8.99 6.48
N ALA A 90 10.40 9.12 7.73
CA ALA A 90 10.39 7.99 8.66
C ALA A 90 9.49 6.85 8.15
N ALA A 91 8.33 7.18 7.57
CA ALA A 91 7.45 6.22 6.89
C ALA A 91 8.18 5.50 5.74
N HIS A 92 8.94 6.24 4.94
CA HIS A 92 9.75 5.67 3.86
C HIS A 92 10.81 4.70 4.36
N ASP A 93 11.57 5.09 5.38
CA ASP A 93 12.66 4.29 5.91
C ASP A 93 12.13 2.99 6.55
N ASP A 94 11.02 3.06 7.30
CA ASP A 94 10.33 1.88 7.85
C ASP A 94 9.81 0.96 6.72
N TYR A 95 9.19 1.51 5.68
CA TYR A 95 8.74 0.74 4.52
C TYR A 95 9.89 0.00 3.83
N VAL A 96 11.01 0.68 3.60
CA VAL A 96 12.19 0.08 2.97
C VAL A 96 12.78 -1.02 3.86
N ALA A 97 12.89 -0.79 5.18
CA ALA A 97 13.37 -1.79 6.13
C ALA A 97 12.48 -3.06 6.15
N ARG A 98 11.16 -2.89 6.12
CA ARG A 98 10.21 -4.02 6.03
C ARG A 98 10.33 -4.77 4.71
N ARG A 99 10.55 -4.05 3.60
CA ARG A 99 10.74 -4.65 2.28
C ARG A 99 12.02 -5.46 2.21
N ASP A 100 13.10 -4.96 2.80
CA ASP A 100 14.37 -5.67 2.88
C ASP A 100 14.23 -6.93 3.73
N ARG A 101 13.58 -6.82 4.88
CA ARG A 101 13.26 -7.97 5.73
C ARG A 101 12.44 -9.02 4.97
N ALA A 102 11.44 -8.60 4.19
CA ALA A 102 10.68 -9.51 3.35
C ALA A 102 11.56 -10.18 2.28
N ALA A 103 12.55 -9.47 1.72
CA ALA A 103 13.53 -10.06 0.82
C ALA A 103 14.37 -11.14 1.53
N GLU A 104 14.95 -10.80 2.68
CA GLU A 104 15.78 -11.69 3.50
C GLU A 104 15.03 -12.97 3.90
N GLU A 105 13.81 -12.83 4.43
CA GLU A 105 12.94 -13.96 4.79
C GLU A 105 12.59 -14.85 3.58
N GLY A 106 12.59 -14.27 2.37
CA GLY A 106 12.38 -14.99 1.12
C GLY A 106 13.66 -15.56 0.49
N GLY A 107 14.84 -15.34 1.09
CA GLY A 107 16.13 -15.68 0.48
C GLY A 107 16.42 -14.89 -0.80
N LEU A 108 15.85 -13.69 -0.93
CA LEU A 108 15.97 -12.81 -2.09
C LEU A 108 16.94 -11.67 -1.80
N GLU A 109 17.63 -11.19 -2.84
CA GLU A 109 18.40 -9.96 -2.74
C GLU A 109 17.46 -8.75 -2.59
N PRO A 110 17.76 -7.81 -1.66
CA PRO A 110 17.04 -6.54 -1.56
C PRO A 110 16.93 -5.79 -2.89
N LEU A 111 15.94 -4.90 -2.97
CA LEU A 111 15.82 -4.01 -4.13
C LEU A 111 16.86 -2.89 -4.06
N PRO A 112 17.29 -2.33 -5.21
CA PRO A 112 18.19 -1.19 -5.24
C PRO A 112 17.68 -0.02 -4.38
N ARG A 113 18.58 0.69 -3.69
CA ARG A 113 18.22 1.78 -2.78
C ARG A 113 17.63 3.01 -3.48
N ASP A 114 18.01 3.23 -4.73
CA ASP A 114 17.50 4.28 -5.61
C ASP A 114 16.14 3.93 -6.24
N MET A 115 15.69 2.69 -6.11
CA MET A 115 14.37 2.27 -6.59
C MET A 115 13.29 2.89 -5.70
N GLN A 116 12.39 3.65 -6.34
CA GLN A 116 11.26 4.29 -5.66
C GLN A 116 10.48 3.30 -4.78
N SER A 117 10.17 3.76 -3.58
CA SER A 117 9.29 3.07 -2.64
C SER A 117 7.81 3.34 -2.96
N THR A 118 6.91 3.01 -2.03
CA THR A 118 5.47 3.15 -2.22
C THR A 118 5.01 4.61 -2.38
N GLY A 119 4.04 4.84 -3.27
CA GLY A 119 3.33 6.12 -3.40
C GLY A 119 4.15 7.36 -3.78
N GLY A 120 5.41 7.19 -4.19
CA GLY A 120 6.32 8.32 -4.50
C GLY A 120 7.16 8.82 -3.32
N MET A 121 7.08 8.16 -2.16
CA MET A 121 7.88 8.46 -0.98
C MET A 121 9.40 8.46 -1.24
N PRO A 122 10.17 9.27 -0.50
CA PRO A 122 9.72 10.21 0.55
C PRO A 122 9.43 11.62 0.04
N GLU A 123 9.60 11.89 -1.26
CA GLU A 123 9.62 13.27 -1.78
C GLU A 123 8.33 13.64 -2.53
N ARG A 124 7.54 12.64 -2.91
CA ARG A 124 6.33 12.84 -3.71
C ARG A 124 5.12 12.10 -3.17
N VAL A 125 3.96 12.64 -3.49
CA VAL A 125 2.65 12.03 -3.28
C VAL A 125 2.07 11.71 -4.67
N LYS A 126 2.32 10.49 -5.14
CA LYS A 126 1.96 10.04 -6.52
C LYS A 126 0.74 9.14 -6.60
N CYS A 127 0.46 8.37 -5.55
CA CYS A 127 -0.59 7.36 -5.57
C CYS A 127 -1.07 7.07 -4.15
N LEU A 128 -2.31 7.43 -3.86
CA LEU A 128 -2.95 7.21 -2.57
C LEU A 128 -3.23 5.74 -2.31
N HIS A 129 -3.49 4.90 -3.33
CA HIS A 129 -3.70 3.46 -3.12
C HIS A 129 -2.53 2.83 -2.37
N ALA A 130 -1.33 3.25 -2.73
CA ALA A 130 -0.09 2.70 -2.21
C ALA A 130 0.25 3.26 -0.81
N LEU A 131 -0.12 4.53 -0.53
CA LEU A 131 0.06 5.15 0.79
C LEU A 131 -0.98 4.64 1.81
N VAL A 132 -2.23 4.50 1.38
CA VAL A 132 -3.32 3.90 2.16
C VAL A 132 -3.00 2.43 2.46
N ALA A 133 -2.53 1.66 1.48
CA ALA A 133 -2.11 0.27 1.72
C ALA A 133 -1.01 0.18 2.78
N HIS A 134 -0.07 1.12 2.78
CA HIS A 134 0.98 1.16 3.78
C HIS A 134 0.42 1.45 5.18
N GLU A 135 -0.43 2.47 5.32
CA GLU A 135 -1.05 2.80 6.61
C GLU A 135 -1.94 1.68 7.14
N LEU A 136 -2.72 1.01 6.29
CA LEU A 136 -3.54 -0.13 6.70
C LEU A 136 -2.69 -1.31 7.19
N ALA A 137 -1.56 -1.58 6.52
CA ALA A 137 -0.64 -2.65 6.90
C ALA A 137 0.16 -2.33 8.16
N VAL A 138 0.49 -1.05 8.37
CA VAL A 138 1.28 -0.54 9.49
C VAL A 138 0.61 0.72 10.04
N PRO A 139 -0.40 0.57 10.91
CA PRO A 139 -1.14 1.72 11.45
C PRO A 139 -0.24 2.71 12.17
N GLY A 140 -0.38 3.99 11.81
CA GLY A 140 0.43 5.10 12.31
C GLY A 140 1.75 5.34 11.57
N ALA A 141 2.05 4.57 10.52
CA ALA A 141 3.29 4.72 9.78
C ALA A 141 3.25 5.86 8.76
N ASN A 142 2.13 6.05 8.04
CA ASN A 142 2.10 6.91 6.87
C ASN A 142 1.13 8.09 7.07
N PRO A 143 1.61 9.33 7.28
CA PRO A 143 0.73 10.46 7.57
C PRO A 143 -0.26 10.77 6.44
N PHE A 144 0.16 10.67 5.17
CA PHE A 144 -0.75 10.87 4.04
C PHE A 144 -1.64 9.67 3.77
N GLY A 145 -1.16 8.46 4.04
CA GLY A 145 -2.00 7.26 4.04
C GLY A 145 -3.13 7.37 5.05
N ARG A 146 -2.83 7.90 6.24
CA ARG A 146 -3.80 8.16 7.30
C ARG A 146 -4.81 9.23 6.92
N GLU A 147 -4.33 10.38 6.45
CA GLU A 147 -5.20 11.46 6.00
C GLU A 147 -6.14 11.02 4.87
N ALA A 148 -5.64 10.22 3.92
CA ALA A 148 -6.48 9.67 2.86
C ALA A 148 -7.51 8.67 3.43
N LEU A 149 -7.12 7.77 4.33
CA LEU A 149 -8.04 6.84 5.00
C LEU A 149 -9.16 7.56 5.75
N ASP A 150 -8.83 8.61 6.50
CA ASP A 150 -9.81 9.40 7.27
C ASP A 150 -10.82 10.14 6.35
N ALA A 151 -10.44 10.38 5.08
CA ALA A 151 -11.30 11.00 4.07
C ALA A 151 -12.14 10.00 3.25
N LEU A 152 -11.89 8.69 3.38
CA LEU A 152 -12.66 7.68 2.65
C LEU A 152 -14.01 7.43 3.32
N PRO A 153 -15.05 7.09 2.54
CA PRO A 153 -16.28 6.57 3.11
C PRO A 153 -16.04 5.17 3.70
N ASP A 154 -16.98 4.67 4.51
CA ASP A 154 -17.02 3.26 4.92
C ASP A 154 -17.29 2.36 3.70
N TRP A 155 -16.26 2.08 2.90
CA TRP A 155 -16.38 1.39 1.60
C TRP A 155 -16.91 -0.05 1.71
N TRP A 156 -16.95 -0.60 2.92
CA TRP A 156 -17.49 -1.92 3.24
C TRP A 156 -18.98 -1.92 3.61
N SER A 157 -19.58 -0.74 3.83
CA SER A 157 -20.95 -0.62 4.35
C SER A 157 -22.00 -1.28 3.44
N ASP A 158 -21.83 -1.17 2.11
CA ASP A 158 -22.74 -1.77 1.12
C ASP A 158 -22.40 -3.24 0.78
N GLY A 159 -21.87 -4.00 1.73
CA GLY A 159 -21.60 -5.43 1.60
C GLY A 159 -20.14 -5.78 1.22
N PRO A 160 -19.86 -7.07 0.97
CA PRO A 160 -18.48 -7.58 0.84
C PRO A 160 -17.73 -6.98 -0.35
N CYS A 161 -16.40 -7.04 -0.29
CA CYS A 161 -15.54 -6.50 -1.34
C CYS A 161 -15.72 -7.21 -2.70
N VAL A 162 -16.09 -8.49 -2.69
CA VAL A 162 -16.36 -9.38 -3.83
C VAL A 162 -17.36 -10.46 -3.41
#